data_AF-A0A368VK26-F1
#
_entry.id   AF-A0A368VK26-F1
#
_cell.length_a   1.000
_cell.length_b   1.000
_cell.length_c   1.000
_cell.angle_alpha   90.00
_cell.angle_beta   90.00
_cell.angle_gamma   90.00
#
_symmetry.space_group_name_H-M   'P 1'
#
loop_
_entity.id
_entity.type
_entity.pdbx_description
1 polymer ?
#
loop_
_entity_poly.entity_id
_entity_poly.type
_entity_poly.pdbx_seq_one_letter_code
_entity_poly.pdbx_strand_id
1 'polypeptide(L)'
;MIIDFIEALDFAVDEGLQIHGGYGYMQDYEIVTLYRDARIKHIFEGTNEINRLFIANTVVKRLMKGQFGDLQERINKVIEKADASWDDSNSEGGLNHEMAFVERVRDIYVFTLAHAIEKYRSNLGEQQEISSNLADILIQLFAMESAVKSEIVPLPPTEGGLI
;
A
#
# COMPACT_ATOMS: atom_id res chain seq x y z
N MET A 1 2.37 -5.73 -0.95
CA MET A 1 3.49 -6.24 -0.14
C MET A 1 4.72 -6.49 -1.00
N ILE A 2 4.65 -7.33 -2.05
CA ILE A 2 5.80 -7.53 -2.96
C ILE A 2 6.03 -6.30 -3.86
N ILE A 3 4.97 -5.72 -4.43
CA ILE A 3 5.06 -4.55 -5.33
C ILE A 3 5.73 -3.35 -4.62
N ASP A 4 5.19 -2.98 -3.46
CA ASP A 4 5.70 -1.90 -2.61
C ASP A 4 7.18 -2.08 -2.23
N PHE A 5 7.56 -3.31 -1.88
CA PHE A 5 8.96 -3.63 -1.56
C PHE A 5 9.89 -3.45 -2.77
N ILE A 6 9.47 -3.89 -3.96
CA ILE A 6 10.26 -3.75 -5.18
C ILE A 6 10.40 -2.26 -5.55
N GLU A 7 9.31 -1.49 -5.45
CA GLU A 7 9.32 -0.05 -5.72
C GLU A 7 10.17 0.72 -4.70
N ALA A 8 10.13 0.33 -3.42
CA ALA A 8 11.00 0.91 -2.39
C ALA A 8 12.47 0.58 -2.63
N LEU A 9 12.80 -0.64 -3.07
CA LEU A 9 14.16 -1.02 -3.44
C LEU A 9 14.66 -0.21 -4.63
N ASP A 10 13.85 -0.11 -5.70
CA ASP A 10 14.19 0.67 -6.89
C ASP A 10 14.52 2.12 -6.52
N PHE A 11 13.65 2.75 -5.71
CA PHE A 11 13.87 4.09 -5.18
C PHE A 11 15.18 4.19 -4.37
N ALA A 12 15.41 3.28 -3.42
CA ALA A 12 16.60 3.33 -2.57
C ALA A 12 17.90 3.18 -3.36
N VAL A 13 17.89 2.34 -4.40
CA VAL A 13 19.07 2.10 -5.24
C VAL A 13 19.27 3.24 -6.25
N ASP A 14 18.20 3.83 -6.78
CA ASP A 14 18.26 5.02 -7.64
C ASP A 14 18.83 6.23 -6.89
N GLU A 15 18.34 6.51 -5.69
CA GLU A 15 18.89 7.55 -4.80
C GLU A 15 20.34 7.23 -4.41
N GLY A 16 20.65 5.96 -4.13
CA GLY A 16 22.02 5.52 -3.89
C GLY A 16 22.94 5.82 -5.07
N LEU A 17 22.50 5.56 -6.30
CA LEU A 17 23.25 5.86 -7.53
C LEU A 17 23.43 7.37 -7.70
N GLN A 18 22.38 8.16 -7.43
CA GLN A 18 22.42 9.62 -7.49
C GLN A 18 23.43 10.21 -6.48
N ILE A 19 23.49 9.68 -5.25
CA ILE A 19 24.46 10.07 -4.23
C ILE A 19 25.90 9.81 -4.68
N HIS A 20 26.15 8.72 -5.38
CA HIS A 20 27.49 8.39 -5.92
C HIS A 20 27.87 9.28 -7.13
N GLY A 21 26.92 10.00 -7.73
CA GLY A 21 27.15 10.88 -8.87
C GLY A 21 27.80 10.15 -10.04
N GLY A 22 28.87 10.71 -10.60
CA GLY A 22 29.60 10.08 -11.72
C GLY A 22 30.20 8.71 -11.37
N TYR A 23 30.53 8.46 -10.10
CA TYR A 23 31.02 7.15 -9.65
C TYR A 23 29.93 6.08 -9.68
N GLY A 24 28.66 6.48 -9.56
CA GLY A 24 27.51 5.57 -9.62
C GLY A 24 27.35 4.86 -10.98
N TYR A 25 28.02 5.37 -12.02
CA TYR A 25 28.05 4.78 -13.36
C TYR A 25 29.34 3.99 -13.66
N MET A 26 30.30 3.97 -12.73
CA MET A 26 31.53 3.20 -12.89
C MET A 26 31.33 1.76 -12.43
N GLN A 27 31.81 0.79 -13.21
CA GLN A 27 31.66 -0.64 -12.90
C GLN A 27 32.42 -1.09 -11.64
N ASP A 28 33.34 -0.26 -11.16
CA ASP A 28 34.12 -0.52 -9.94
C ASP A 28 33.28 -0.36 -8.65
N TYR A 29 32.10 0.27 -8.74
CA TYR A 29 31.21 0.49 -7.60
C TYR A 29 30.04 -0.48 -7.62
N GLU A 30 29.70 -1.05 -6.46
CA GLU A 30 28.62 -2.03 -6.31
C GLU A 30 27.24 -1.48 -6.68
N ILE A 31 27.04 -0.16 -6.51
CA ILE A 31 25.75 0.51 -6.74
C ILE A 31 25.20 0.32 -8.16
N VAL A 32 26.06 0.25 -9.18
CA VAL A 32 25.61 0.04 -10.57
C VAL A 32 25.09 -1.38 -10.79
N THR A 33 25.68 -2.36 -10.09
CA THR A 33 25.20 -3.76 -10.13
C THR A 33 23.85 -3.85 -9.45
N LEU A 34 23.73 -3.26 -8.25
CA LEU A 34 22.46 -3.21 -7.52
C LEU A 34 21.35 -2.53 -8.34
N TYR A 35 21.67 -1.42 -9.03
CA TYR A 35 20.71 -0.70 -9.87
C TYR A 35 20.20 -1.56 -11.03
N ARG A 36 21.09 -2.27 -11.69
CA ARG A 36 20.74 -3.19 -12.78
C ARG A 36 19.93 -4.39 -12.28
N ASP A 37 20.29 -4.93 -11.13
CA ASP A 37 19.61 -6.08 -10.52
C ASP A 37 18.24 -5.72 -9.94
N ALA A 38 18.04 -4.48 -9.49
CA ALA A 38 16.73 -4.01 -9.05
C ALA A 38 15.72 -4.02 -10.21
N ARG A 39 16.16 -3.68 -11.42
CA ARG A 39 15.27 -3.48 -12.58
C ARG A 39 14.49 -4.72 -12.99
N ILE A 40 15.11 -5.91 -12.95
CA ILE A 40 14.44 -7.15 -13.37
C ILE A 40 13.32 -7.58 -12.42
N LYS A 41 13.35 -7.11 -11.17
CA LYS A 41 12.38 -7.50 -10.13
C LYS A 41 10.96 -7.05 -10.46
N HIS A 42 10.80 -5.95 -11.21
CA HIS A 42 9.49 -5.50 -11.70
C HIS A 42 8.81 -6.46 -12.69
N ILE A 43 9.49 -7.53 -13.13
CA ILE A 43 9.02 -8.41 -14.21
C ILE A 43 8.92 -9.88 -13.76
N PHE A 44 9.86 -10.37 -12.95
CA PHE A 44 10.11 -11.81 -12.80
C PHE A 44 9.04 -12.59 -12.03
N GLU A 45 8.34 -11.98 -11.07
CA GLU A 45 7.29 -12.63 -10.25
C GLU A 45 5.87 -12.22 -10.71
N GLY A 46 5.73 -11.97 -12.00
CA GLY A 46 4.59 -11.23 -12.55
C GLY A 46 4.88 -9.74 -12.54
N THR A 47 4.49 -9.05 -13.62
CA THR A 47 4.76 -7.61 -13.70
C THR A 47 4.00 -6.86 -12.61
N ASN A 48 4.50 -5.70 -12.21
CA ASN A 48 3.81 -4.87 -11.20
C ASN A 48 2.36 -4.58 -11.60
N GLU A 49 2.09 -4.36 -12.89
CA GLU A 49 0.73 -4.13 -13.41
C GLU A 49 -0.17 -5.36 -13.25
N ILE A 50 0.33 -6.55 -13.62
CA ILE A 50 -0.43 -7.79 -13.44
C ILE A 50 -0.69 -8.08 -11.96
N ASN A 51 0.29 -7.82 -11.10
CA ASN A 51 0.14 -7.98 -9.66
C ASN A 51 -0.88 -6.98 -9.07
N ARG A 52 -0.89 -5.71 -9.52
CA ARG A 52 -1.93 -4.72 -9.15
C ARG A 52 -3.32 -5.20 -9.57
N LEU A 53 -3.49 -5.64 -10.81
CA LEU A 53 -4.76 -6.18 -11.31
C LEU A 53 -5.21 -7.41 -10.54
N PHE A 54 -4.29 -8.31 -10.17
CA PHE A 54 -4.60 -9.49 -9.38
C PHE A 54 -5.12 -9.14 -7.98
N ILE A 55 -4.51 -8.16 -7.31
CA ILE A 55 -4.94 -7.66 -6.00
C ILE A 55 -6.38 -7.10 -6.10
N ALA A 56 -6.62 -6.19 -7.04
CA ALA A 56 -7.94 -5.58 -7.23
C ALA A 56 -9.04 -6.63 -7.51
N ASN A 57 -8.78 -7.55 -8.45
CA ASN A 57 -9.71 -8.63 -8.78
C ASN A 57 -9.98 -9.56 -7.59
N THR A 58 -8.96 -9.85 -6.78
CA THR A 58 -9.11 -10.68 -5.58
C THR A 58 -10.03 -10.03 -4.56
N VAL A 59 -9.91 -8.71 -4.34
CA VAL A 59 -10.79 -7.96 -3.45
C VAL A 59 -12.23 -8.03 -3.95
N VAL A 60 -12.49 -7.69 -5.21
CA VAL A 60 -13.83 -7.71 -5.82
C VAL A 60 -14.47 -9.10 -5.71
N LYS A 61 -13.70 -10.16 -6.02
CA LYS A 61 -14.17 -11.54 -5.94
C LYS A 61 -14.54 -11.95 -4.51
N ARG A 62 -13.81 -11.49 -3.49
CA ARG A 62 -14.12 -11.74 -2.08
C ARG A 62 -15.40 -11.00 -1.64
N LEU A 63 -15.60 -9.76 -2.12
CA LEU A 63 -16.82 -8.99 -1.85
C LEU A 63 -18.06 -9.69 -2.44
N MET A 64 -17.99 -10.13 -3.70
CA MET A 64 -19.10 -10.85 -4.34
C MET A 64 -19.45 -12.18 -3.67
N LYS A 65 -18.47 -12.84 -3.04
CA LYS A 65 -18.68 -14.08 -2.27
C LYS A 65 -19.30 -13.83 -0.88
N GLY A 66 -19.65 -12.59 -0.55
CA GLY A 66 -20.22 -12.24 0.75
C GLY A 66 -19.25 -12.39 1.93
N GLN A 67 -17.94 -12.53 1.67
CA GLN A 67 -16.94 -12.67 2.73
C GLN A 67 -16.76 -11.38 3.53
N PHE A 68 -17.16 -10.25 2.95
CA PHE A 68 -17.36 -8.99 3.66
C PHE A 68 -18.85 -8.79 3.85
N GLY A 69 -19.45 -9.56 4.76
CA GLY A 69 -20.89 -9.53 5.05
C GLY A 69 -21.41 -8.16 5.47
N ASP A 70 -20.51 -7.22 5.77
CA ASP A 70 -20.81 -5.91 6.33
C ASP A 70 -20.24 -4.72 5.53
N LEU A 71 -19.92 -4.91 4.25
CA LEU A 71 -19.40 -3.81 3.43
C LEU A 71 -20.37 -2.62 3.36
N GLN A 72 -21.67 -2.91 3.29
CA GLN A 72 -22.72 -1.88 3.23
C GLN A 72 -22.79 -1.05 4.52
N GLU A 73 -22.68 -1.68 5.70
CA GLU A 73 -22.63 -0.95 6.96
C GLU A 73 -21.37 -0.09 7.08
N ARG A 74 -20.22 -0.62 6.63
CA ARG A 74 -18.97 0.16 6.56
C ARG A 74 -19.11 1.37 5.63
N ILE A 75 -19.73 1.22 4.47
CA ILE A 75 -20.01 2.33 3.54
C ILE A 75 -20.91 3.38 4.21
N ASN A 76 -21.99 2.96 4.86
CA ASN A 76 -22.90 3.88 5.53
C ASN A 76 -22.20 4.67 6.64
N LYS A 77 -21.37 4.00 7.45
CA LYS A 77 -20.55 4.64 8.48
C LYS A 77 -19.55 5.65 7.89
N VAL A 78 -18.95 5.33 6.74
CA VAL A 78 -18.02 6.24 6.06
C VAL A 78 -18.75 7.48 5.55
N ILE A 79 -19.93 7.33 4.95
CA ILE A 79 -20.74 8.45 4.46
C ILE A 79 -21.15 9.35 5.65
N GLU A 80 -21.63 8.76 6.74
CA GLU A 80 -21.99 9.51 7.97
C GLU A 80 -20.80 10.26 8.56
N LYS A 81 -19.62 9.64 8.61
CA LYS A 81 -18.38 10.28 9.06
C LYS A 81 -17.89 11.38 8.12
N ALA A 82 -18.12 11.26 6.81
CA ALA A 82 -17.73 12.27 5.83
C ALA A 82 -18.58 13.55 5.97
N ASP A 83 -19.85 13.40 6.37
CA ASP A 83 -20.75 14.53 6.66
C ASP A 83 -20.43 15.19 8.01
N ALA A 84 -19.82 14.46 8.95
CA ALA A 84 -19.29 15.01 10.18
C ALA A 84 -17.96 15.76 9.93
N SER A 85 -17.85 16.99 10.44
CA SER A 85 -16.59 17.73 10.42
C SER A 85 -15.51 16.92 11.13
N TRP A 86 -14.38 16.70 10.46
CA TRP A 86 -13.21 16.01 10.99
C TRP A 86 -12.66 16.80 12.20
N ASP A 87 -12.97 16.34 13.41
CA ASP A 87 -12.45 16.92 14.64
C ASP A 87 -11.13 16.24 15.00
N ASP A 88 -10.02 16.97 14.85
CA ASP A 88 -8.65 16.50 15.13
C ASP A 88 -8.18 16.93 16.54
N SER A 89 -9.08 17.45 17.37
CA SER A 89 -8.74 18.07 18.66
C SER A 89 -8.30 17.09 19.77
N ASN A 90 -8.36 15.78 19.53
CA ASN A 90 -7.97 14.74 20.50
C ASN A 90 -6.66 14.00 20.16
N SER A 91 -5.84 14.55 19.25
CA SER A 91 -4.62 13.92 18.75
C SER A 91 -3.36 14.34 19.52
N GLU A 92 -3.42 14.57 20.84
CA GLU A 92 -2.21 14.95 21.60
C GLU A 92 -1.40 13.71 22.05
N GLY A 93 -0.30 13.47 21.32
CA GLY A 93 0.80 12.59 21.72
C GLY A 93 0.72 11.14 21.21
N GLY A 94 1.90 10.55 20.97
CA GLY A 94 2.06 9.18 20.45
C GLY A 94 1.71 9.05 18.96
N LEU A 95 1.39 7.83 18.52
CA LEU A 95 1.00 7.50 17.13
C LEU A 95 -0.49 7.73 16.83
N ASN A 96 -1.20 8.51 17.66
CA ASN A 96 -2.64 8.67 17.56
C ASN A 96 -3.05 9.39 16.26
N HIS A 97 -2.24 10.34 15.79
CA HIS A 97 -2.46 11.05 14.53
C HIS A 97 -2.26 10.13 13.32
N GLU A 98 -1.24 9.26 13.35
CA GLU A 98 -0.93 8.26 12.32
C GLU A 98 -2.01 7.20 12.25
N MET A 99 -2.50 6.72 13.41
CA MET A 99 -3.63 5.79 13.49
C MET A 99 -4.89 6.43 12.89
N ALA A 100 -5.19 7.68 13.24
CA ALA A 100 -6.32 8.40 12.67
C ALA A 100 -6.16 8.58 11.15
N PHE A 101 -4.95 8.88 10.67
CA PHE A 101 -4.65 9.01 9.24
C PHE A 101 -4.87 7.70 8.48
N VAL A 102 -4.41 6.57 9.04
CA VAL A 102 -4.64 5.24 8.45
C VAL A 102 -6.12 4.92 8.34
N GLU A 103 -6.92 5.22 9.38
CA GLU A 103 -8.37 5.05 9.32
C GLU A 103 -9.01 5.96 8.24
N ARG A 104 -8.55 7.21 8.10
CA ARG A 104 -9.02 8.12 7.04
C ARG A 104 -8.75 7.55 5.65
N VAL A 105 -7.54 7.03 5.40
CA VAL A 105 -7.20 6.41 4.11
C VAL A 105 -8.04 5.16 3.86
N ARG A 106 -8.31 4.37 4.90
CA ARG A 106 -9.19 3.20 4.81
C ARG A 106 -10.61 3.61 4.41
N ASP A 107 -11.13 4.68 4.98
CA ASP A 107 -12.46 5.20 4.68
C ASP A 107 -12.53 5.69 3.22
N ILE A 108 -11.50 6.40 2.74
CA ILE A 108 -11.36 6.81 1.32
C ILE A 108 -11.33 5.58 0.39
N TYR A 109 -10.60 4.53 0.75
CA TYR A 109 -10.54 3.29 -0.03
C TYR A 109 -11.92 2.62 -0.12
N VAL A 110 -12.63 2.49 1.00
CA VAL A 110 -13.97 1.89 1.01
C VAL A 110 -14.95 2.71 0.17
N PHE A 111 -14.91 4.04 0.27
CA PHE A 111 -15.76 4.93 -0.50
C PHE A 111 -15.51 4.82 -2.02
N THR A 112 -14.25 4.91 -2.44
CA THR A 112 -13.85 4.81 -3.86
C THR A 112 -14.17 3.43 -4.45
N LEU A 113 -13.95 2.36 -3.68
CA LEU A 113 -14.29 1.00 -4.06
C LEU A 113 -15.81 0.81 -4.20
N ALA A 114 -16.60 1.34 -3.27
CA ALA A 114 -18.05 1.29 -3.33
C ALA A 114 -18.58 1.99 -4.59
N HIS A 115 -18.08 3.19 -4.87
CA HIS A 115 -18.45 3.95 -6.07
C HIS A 115 -18.04 3.21 -7.36
N ALA A 116 -16.86 2.59 -7.39
CA ALA A 116 -16.40 1.80 -8.53
C ALA A 116 -17.28 0.55 -8.76
N ILE A 117 -17.66 -0.16 -7.70
CA ILE A 117 -18.56 -1.33 -7.79
C ILE A 117 -19.96 -0.90 -8.22
N GLU A 118 -20.48 0.21 -7.70
CA GLU A 118 -21.80 0.71 -8.08
C GLU A 118 -21.85 1.09 -9.57
N LYS A 119 -20.83 1.79 -10.06
CA LYS A 119 -20.75 2.29 -11.42
C LYS A 119 -20.49 1.19 -12.45
N TYR A 120 -19.53 0.30 -12.20
CA TYR A 120 -19.07 -0.69 -13.19
C TYR A 120 -19.59 -2.11 -12.93
N ARG A 121 -20.08 -2.41 -11.73
CA ARG A 121 -20.62 -3.72 -11.32
C ARG A 121 -19.75 -4.89 -11.77
N SER A 122 -20.23 -5.70 -12.72
CA SER A 122 -19.53 -6.87 -13.28
C SER A 122 -18.34 -6.52 -14.16
N ASN A 123 -18.29 -5.30 -14.71
CA ASN A 123 -17.29 -4.89 -15.71
C ASN A 123 -16.09 -4.19 -15.05
N LEU A 124 -16.02 -4.14 -13.72
CA LEU A 124 -14.91 -3.51 -13.00
C LEU A 124 -13.56 -4.14 -13.35
N GLY A 125 -13.52 -5.46 -13.59
CA GLY A 125 -12.30 -6.17 -14.00
C GLY A 125 -11.80 -5.81 -15.40
N GLU A 126 -12.66 -5.24 -16.26
CA GLU A 126 -12.26 -4.73 -17.58
C GLU A 126 -11.61 -3.33 -17.47
N GLN A 127 -11.92 -2.59 -16.40
CA GLN A 127 -11.38 -1.27 -16.13
C GLN A 127 -10.02 -1.38 -15.42
N GLN A 128 -8.98 -1.66 -16.20
CA GLN A 128 -7.64 -1.90 -15.67
C GLN A 128 -7.07 -0.70 -14.91
N GLU A 129 -7.27 0.53 -15.40
CA GLU A 129 -6.78 1.74 -14.73
C GLU A 129 -7.42 1.93 -13.35
N ILE A 130 -8.74 1.76 -13.27
CA ILE A 130 -9.49 1.92 -12.02
C ILE A 130 -9.10 0.83 -11.03
N SER A 131 -8.98 -0.41 -11.53
CA SER A 131 -8.51 -1.54 -10.73
C SER A 131 -7.09 -1.33 -10.23
N SER A 132 -6.19 -0.79 -11.06
CA SER A 132 -4.82 -0.46 -10.67
C SER A 132 -4.79 0.62 -9.58
N ASN A 133 -5.53 1.72 -9.77
CA ASN A 133 -5.59 2.80 -8.78
C ASN A 133 -6.16 2.33 -7.43
N LEU A 134 -7.16 1.46 -7.44
CA LEU A 134 -7.70 0.84 -6.23
C LEU A 134 -6.66 -0.07 -5.56
N ALA A 135 -5.91 -0.85 -6.34
CA ALA A 135 -4.82 -1.67 -5.81
C ALA A 135 -3.74 -0.79 -5.16
N ASP A 136 -3.41 0.37 -5.75
CA ASP A 136 -2.40 1.28 -5.22
C ASP A 136 -2.78 1.86 -3.87
N ILE A 137 -4.03 2.34 -3.74
CA ILE A 137 -4.54 2.81 -2.44
C ILE A 137 -4.47 1.69 -1.40
N LEU A 138 -4.84 0.45 -1.78
CA LEU A 138 -4.81 -0.69 -0.87
C LEU A 138 -3.39 -1.08 -0.47
N ILE A 139 -2.44 -1.02 -1.41
CA ILE A 139 -1.02 -1.31 -1.15
C ILE A 139 -0.45 -0.31 -0.15
N GLN A 140 -0.70 0.99 -0.36
CA GLN A 140 -0.27 2.03 0.56
C GLN A 140 -0.93 1.90 1.93
N LEU A 141 -2.26 1.64 1.96
CA LEU A 141 -2.98 1.41 3.20
C LEU A 141 -2.37 0.25 4.00
N PHE A 142 -2.06 -0.85 3.32
CA PHE A 142 -1.41 -2.00 3.96
C PHE A 142 -0.02 -1.65 4.51
N ALA A 143 0.79 -0.90 3.75
CA ALA A 143 2.12 -0.45 4.20
C ALA A 143 2.01 0.45 5.44
N MET A 144 1.12 1.43 5.43
CA MET A 144 0.88 2.33 6.57
C MET A 144 0.37 1.59 7.80
N GLU A 145 -0.62 0.70 7.63
CA GLU A 145 -1.11 -0.13 8.74
C GLU A 145 -0.01 -0.98 9.35
N SER A 146 0.86 -1.56 8.52
CA SER A 146 1.95 -2.41 8.96
C SER A 146 2.99 -1.61 9.75
N ALA A 147 3.36 -0.42 9.26
CA ALA A 147 4.28 0.48 9.95
C ALA A 147 3.76 0.85 11.34
N VAL A 148 2.52 1.34 11.44
CA VAL A 148 1.90 1.75 12.71
C VAL A 148 1.79 0.58 13.68
N LYS A 149 1.35 -0.60 13.21
CA LYS A 149 1.22 -1.80 14.06
C LYS A 149 2.58 -2.32 14.56
N SER A 150 3.63 -2.21 13.75
CA SER A 150 4.98 -2.69 14.10
C SER A 150 5.60 -1.91 15.26
N GLU A 151 5.18 -0.66 15.45
CA GLU A 151 5.67 0.20 16.52
C GLU A 151 4.85 0.03 17.82
N ILE A 152 3.57 -0.30 17.70
CA ILE A 152 2.69 -0.61 18.85
C ILE A 152 2.99 -1.98 19.46
N VAL A 153 3.39 -2.96 18.64
CA VAL A 153 3.79 -4.30 19.09
C VAL A 153 5.32 -4.37 19.11
N PRO A 154 5.98 -4.11 20.25
CA PRO A 154 7.43 -4.23 20.32
C PRO A 154 7.81 -5.67 19.94
N LEU A 155 8.80 -5.79 19.05
CA LEU A 155 9.40 -7.08 18.71
C LEU A 155 9.79 -7.79 20.02
N PRO A 156 9.55 -9.12 20.13
CA PRO A 156 10.02 -9.87 21.30
C PRO A 156 11.51 -9.57 21.46
N PRO A 157 11.98 -9.31 22.70
CA PRO A 157 13.38 -8.97 22.92
C PRO A 157 14.23 -10.07 22.28
N THR A 158 15.16 -9.66 21.43
CA THR A 158 16.16 -10.57 20.88
C THR A 158 17.03 -11.04 22.04
N GLU A 159 16.71 -12.21 22.59
CA GLU A 159 17.61 -12.94 23.48
C GLU A 159 18.87 -13.29 22.68
N GLY A 160 19.91 -12.46 22.81
CA GLY A 160 21.14 -12.68 22.06
C GLY A 160 22.09 -11.51 22.04
N GLY A 161 22.47 -11.00 23.21
CA GLY A 161 23.77 -10.36 23.36
C GLY A 161 24.87 -11.40 23.17
N LEU A 162 25.54 -11.37 22.02
CA LEU A 162 26.81 -12.03 21.79
C LEU A 162 27.72 -11.06 21.01
N ILE A 163 28.13 -9.97 21.68
CA ILE A 163 29.53 -9.52 21.78
C ILE A 163 29.67 -8.82 23.15
#